data_AF-A0A672FTT1-F1
#
_entry.id   AF-A0A672FTT1-F1
#
_cell.length_a   1.000
_cell.length_b   1.000
_cell.length_c   1.000
_cell.angle_alpha   90.00
_cell.angle_beta   90.00
_cell.angle_gamma   90.00
#
_symmetry.space_group_name_H-M   'P 1'
#
loop_
_entity.id
_entity.type
_entity.pdbx_description
1 polymer ?
#
loop_
_entity_poly.entity_id
_entity_poly.type
_entity_poly.pdbx_seq_one_letter_code
_entity_poly.pdbx_strand_id
1 'polypeptide(L)'
;MTAIQEKVSRLLSRSNGKPVLKPNRPLVLKDEVANRKPKKGEATCVTEMSLLMACWKQNNFVDTLCSSEVQSFYSCVAEAQKAQKNRKEQSSMQGGRLPPKLANTLLKRYPNPRTEI
;
A
#
# COMPACT_ATOMS: atom_id res chain seq x y z
N MET A 1 -9.12 -28.44 10.73
CA MET A 1 -9.27 -27.45 11.83
C MET A 1 -8.26 -27.82 12.89
N THR A 2 -7.33 -26.94 13.26
CA THR A 2 -6.31 -27.28 14.26
C THR A 2 -6.98 -27.39 15.63
N ALA A 3 -6.73 -28.48 16.36
CA ALA A 3 -7.37 -28.77 17.64
C ALA A 3 -7.19 -27.64 18.67
N ILE A 4 -6.12 -26.85 18.55
CA ILE A 4 -5.82 -25.68 19.39
C ILE A 4 -6.87 -24.58 19.20
N GLN A 5 -7.30 -24.28 17.98
CA GLN A 5 -8.29 -23.23 17.74
C GLN A 5 -9.65 -23.56 18.31
N GLU A 6 -10.06 -24.83 18.20
CA GLU A 6 -11.32 -25.30 18.75
C GLU A 6 -11.29 -25.31 20.28
N LYS A 7 -10.14 -25.62 20.88
CA LYS A 7 -9.92 -25.48 22.33
C LYS A 7 -9.94 -24.02 22.77
N VAL A 8 -9.30 -23.09 22.05
CA VAL A 8 -9.31 -21.66 22.39
C VAL A 8 -10.70 -21.05 22.24
N SER A 9 -11.45 -21.38 21.17
CA SER A 9 -12.82 -20.89 21.01
C SER A 9 -13.76 -21.43 22.08
N ARG A 10 -13.60 -22.70 22.50
CA ARG A 10 -14.31 -23.32 23.62
C ARG A 10 -13.91 -22.71 24.97
N LEU A 11 -12.63 -22.42 25.20
CA LEU A 11 -12.15 -21.81 26.45
C LEU A 11 -12.62 -20.35 26.59
N LEU A 12 -12.55 -19.56 25.52
CA LEU A 12 -13.06 -18.17 25.50
C LEU A 12 -14.59 -18.10 25.60
N SER A 13 -15.30 -19.10 25.08
CA SER A 13 -16.77 -19.17 25.22
C SER A 13 -17.20 -19.69 26.59
N ARG A 14 -16.40 -20.52 27.28
CA ARG A 14 -16.70 -20.95 28.66
C ARG A 14 -16.65 -19.80 29.67
N SER A 15 -15.82 -18.75 29.47
CA SER A 15 -15.82 -17.59 30.38
C SER A 15 -16.93 -16.57 30.06
N ASN A 16 -17.26 -16.37 28.77
CA ASN A 16 -18.09 -15.24 28.33
C ASN A 16 -19.41 -15.66 27.65
N GLY A 17 -19.75 -16.96 27.62
CA GLY A 17 -20.94 -17.54 26.99
C GLY A 17 -20.94 -17.54 25.46
N LYS A 18 -20.51 -16.44 24.83
CA LYS A 18 -20.38 -16.28 23.38
C LYS A 18 -18.90 -16.25 22.98
N PRO A 19 -18.50 -16.88 21.86
CA PRO A 19 -17.12 -16.85 21.39
C PRO A 19 -16.71 -15.43 21.00
N VAL A 20 -15.62 -14.93 21.59
CA VAL A 20 -15.08 -13.57 21.35
C VAL A 20 -14.57 -13.39 19.91
N LEU A 21 -14.03 -14.46 19.31
CA LEU A 21 -13.52 -14.47 17.94
C LEU A 21 -14.19 -15.57 17.12
N LYS A 22 -14.69 -15.20 15.94
CA LYS A 22 -15.28 -16.12 14.94
C LYS A 22 -14.48 -16.01 13.63
N PRO A 23 -13.29 -16.62 13.55
CA PRO A 23 -12.45 -16.48 12.37
C PRO A 23 -12.99 -17.31 11.21
N ASN A 24 -13.10 -16.71 10.02
CA ASN A 24 -13.52 -17.42 8.78
C ASN A 24 -12.42 -18.33 8.19
N ARG A 25 -11.21 -18.29 8.77
CA ARG A 25 -10.04 -19.07 8.36
C ARG A 25 -9.33 -19.61 9.60
N PRO A 26 -8.59 -20.72 9.48
CA PRO A 26 -7.79 -21.20 10.59
C PRO A 26 -6.70 -20.19 10.96
N LEU A 27 -6.49 -20.00 12.26
CA LEU A 27 -5.45 -19.16 12.89
C LEU A 27 -4.13 -19.94 12.89
N VAL A 28 -3.60 -20.17 11.70
CA VAL A 28 -2.32 -20.84 11.46
C VAL A 28 -1.52 -19.97 10.52
N LEU A 29 -0.23 -19.79 10.81
CA LEU A 29 0.68 -19.06 9.93
C LEU A 29 0.85 -19.83 8.62
N LYS A 30 0.80 -19.09 7.52
CA LYS A 30 1.12 -19.60 6.18
C LYS A 30 2.61 -19.49 5.92
N ASP A 31 3.08 -20.30 4.98
CA ASP A 31 4.48 -20.32 4.50
C ASP A 31 4.74 -19.23 3.44
N GLU A 32 3.90 -18.18 3.40
CA GLU A 32 3.98 -17.08 2.46
C GLU A 32 3.42 -15.78 3.06
N VAL A 33 3.96 -14.66 2.60
CA VAL A 33 3.47 -13.30 2.81
C VAL A 33 2.89 -12.74 1.50
N ALA A 34 1.88 -11.88 1.65
CA ALA A 34 1.24 -11.24 0.52
C ALA A 34 2.21 -10.32 -0.22
N ASN A 35 2.12 -10.32 -1.55
CA ASN A 35 2.83 -9.34 -2.37
C ASN A 35 2.34 -7.93 -2.06
N ARG A 36 3.28 -6.98 -2.05
CA ARG A 36 2.96 -5.56 -1.86
C ARG A 36 2.15 -5.08 -3.05
N LYS A 37 0.93 -4.60 -2.80
CA LYS A 37 0.12 -3.94 -3.83
C LYS A 37 0.80 -2.63 -4.23
N PRO A 38 0.85 -2.29 -5.54
CA PRO A 38 1.29 -0.97 -5.94
C PRO A 38 0.39 0.08 -5.29
N LYS A 39 0.96 1.21 -4.86
CA LYS A 39 0.16 2.35 -4.40
C LYS A 39 -0.72 2.80 -5.57
N LYS A 40 -2.00 3.06 -5.30
CA LYS A 40 -2.88 3.67 -6.29
C LYS A 40 -2.30 5.03 -6.69
N GLY A 41 -2.44 5.39 -7.96
CA GLY A 41 -2.04 6.71 -8.43
C GLY A 41 -2.91 7.79 -7.78
N GLU A 42 -2.28 8.84 -7.29
CA GLU A 42 -2.94 10.07 -6.84
C GLU A 42 -2.68 11.15 -7.89
N ALA A 43 -3.63 12.06 -8.09
CA ALA A 43 -3.44 13.19 -8.99
C ALA A 43 -2.36 14.11 -8.39
N THR A 44 -1.23 14.21 -9.09
CA THR A 44 -0.14 15.13 -8.74
C THR A 44 -0.38 16.50 -9.37
N CYS A 45 0.14 17.57 -8.76
CA CYS A 45 0.05 18.95 -9.28
C CYS A 45 -1.35 19.58 -9.31
N VAL A 46 -2.27 19.11 -8.46
CA VAL A 46 -3.65 19.65 -8.39
C VAL A 46 -3.68 21.11 -7.93
N THR A 47 -2.75 21.53 -7.08
CA THR A 47 -2.62 22.91 -6.61
C THR A 47 -2.29 23.86 -7.76
N GLU A 48 -1.22 23.56 -8.50
CA GLU A 48 -0.80 24.36 -9.66
C GLU A 48 -1.86 24.37 -10.76
N MET A 49 -2.51 23.22 -10.99
CA MET A 49 -3.63 23.14 -11.92
C MET A 49 -4.77 24.08 -11.51
N SER A 50 -5.09 24.15 -10.21
CA SER A 50 -6.16 25.02 -9.70
C SER A 50 -5.83 26.50 -9.88
N LEU A 51 -4.56 26.90 -9.69
CA LEU A 51 -4.10 28.28 -9.90
C LEU A 51 -4.14 28.65 -11.38
N LEU A 52 -3.68 27.77 -12.27
CA LEU A 52 -3.76 27.95 -13.71
C LEU A 52 -5.21 28.12 -14.19
N MET A 53 -6.13 27.25 -13.73
CA MET A 53 -7.55 27.38 -14.07
C MET A 53 -8.16 28.69 -13.55
N ALA A 54 -7.73 29.17 -12.38
CA ALA A 54 -8.19 30.44 -11.83
C ALA A 54 -7.71 31.63 -12.69
N CYS A 55 -6.44 31.64 -13.10
CA CYS A 55 -5.90 32.67 -13.98
C CYS A 55 -6.59 32.65 -15.35
N TRP A 56 -6.73 31.47 -15.97
CA TRP A 56 -7.43 31.32 -17.24
C TRP A 56 -8.86 31.83 -17.18
N LYS A 57 -9.60 31.54 -16.10
CA LYS A 57 -10.96 32.03 -15.93
C LYS A 57 -11.06 33.56 -15.89
N GLN A 58 -10.06 34.24 -15.34
CA GLN A 58 -10.02 35.71 -15.28
C GLN A 58 -9.55 36.33 -16.61
N ASN A 59 -8.67 35.65 -17.33
CA ASN A 59 -7.98 36.17 -18.52
C ASN A 59 -8.44 35.53 -19.83
N ASN A 60 -9.69 35.05 -19.90
CA ASN A 60 -10.29 34.42 -21.08
C ASN A 60 -9.44 33.29 -21.69
N PHE A 61 -8.78 32.50 -20.84
CA PHE A 61 -7.96 31.34 -21.22
C PHE A 61 -6.78 31.71 -22.14
N VAL A 62 -6.26 32.95 -22.03
CA VAL A 62 -5.09 33.39 -22.78
C VAL A 62 -3.81 33.04 -22.01
N ASP A 63 -3.02 32.12 -22.54
CA ASP A 63 -1.79 31.62 -21.90
C ASP A 63 -0.73 32.69 -21.66
N THR A 64 -0.63 33.70 -22.53
CA THR A 64 0.39 34.76 -22.39
C THR A 64 0.18 35.58 -21.12
N LEU A 65 -1.08 35.75 -20.70
CA LEU A 65 -1.46 36.47 -19.48
C LEU A 65 -1.29 35.61 -18.21
N CYS A 66 -1.22 34.29 -18.35
CA CYS A 66 -1.07 33.31 -17.28
C CYS A 66 0.27 32.56 -17.35
N SER A 67 1.28 33.19 -17.95
CA SER A 67 2.56 32.54 -18.26
C SER A 67 3.28 32.00 -17.02
N SER A 68 3.11 32.65 -15.87
CA SER A 68 3.72 32.23 -14.61
C SER A 68 3.09 30.95 -14.05
N GLU A 69 1.76 30.85 -14.10
CA GLU A 69 0.96 29.72 -13.64
C GLU A 69 1.11 28.53 -14.59
N VAL A 70 1.24 28.79 -15.89
CA VAL A 70 1.56 27.77 -16.89
C VAL A 70 2.95 27.17 -16.59
N GLN A 71 3.95 28.02 -16.33
CA GLN A 71 5.30 27.56 -16.04
C GLN A 71 5.37 26.76 -14.72
N SER A 72 4.65 27.18 -13.67
CA SER A 72 4.61 26.46 -12.40
C SER A 72 3.91 25.10 -12.51
N PHE A 73 2.83 25.01 -13.31
CA PHE A 73 2.17 23.75 -13.59
C PHE A 73 3.10 22.77 -14.31
N TYR A 74 3.78 23.22 -15.38
CA TYR A 74 4.68 22.35 -16.14
C TYR A 74 5.93 21.94 -15.35
N SER A 75 6.48 22.82 -14.50
CA SER A 75 7.60 22.46 -13.63
C SER A 75 7.19 21.36 -12.65
N CYS A 76 6.01 21.48 -12.02
CA CYS A 76 5.47 20.45 -11.15
C CYS A 76 5.27 19.12 -11.91
N VAL A 77 4.72 19.15 -13.12
CA VAL A 77 4.53 17.94 -13.94
C VAL A 77 5.86 17.27 -14.26
N ALA A 78 6.88 18.04 -14.63
CA ALA A 78 8.21 17.51 -14.93
C ALA A 78 8.86 16.86 -13.71
N GLU A 79 8.73 17.48 -12.53
CA GLU A 79 9.23 16.92 -11.26
C GLU A 79 8.46 15.67 -10.85
N ALA A 80 7.13 15.68 -10.97
CA ALA A 80 6.29 14.53 -10.67
C ALA A 80 6.63 13.34 -11.56
N GLN A 81 6.88 13.56 -12.86
CA GLN A 81 7.32 12.52 -13.78
C GLN A 81 8.70 11.96 -13.41
N LYS A 82 9.67 12.82 -13.05
CA LYS A 82 10.99 12.38 -12.56
C LYS A 82 10.88 11.55 -11.28
N ALA A 83 10.09 12.00 -10.30
CA ALA A 83 9.86 11.29 -9.05
C ALA A 83 9.18 9.93 -9.25
N GLN A 84 8.25 9.81 -10.20
CA GLN A 84 7.61 8.53 -10.53
C GLN A 84 8.59 7.53 -11.13
N LYS A 85 9.52 7.95 -12.00
CA LYS A 85 10.57 7.09 -12.54
C LYS A 85 11.49 6.58 -11.42
N ASN A 86 11.98 7.49 -10.58
CA ASN A 86 12.86 7.15 -9.45
C ASN A 86 12.20 6.19 -8.44
N ARG A 87 10.90 6.36 -8.16
CA ARG A 87 10.15 5.46 -7.25
C ARG A 87 10.04 4.03 -7.78
N LYS A 88 9.97 3.83 -9.10
CA LYS A 88 9.95 2.47 -9.68
C LYS A 88 11.27 1.76 -9.42
N GLU A 89 12.38 2.47 -9.59
CA GLU A 89 13.74 1.95 -9.41
C GLU A 89 14.09 1.70 -7.94
N GLN A 90 13.68 2.59 -7.03
CA GLN A 90 14.01 2.50 -5.61
C GLN A 90 13.16 1.52 -4.78
N SER A 91 12.10 0.95 -5.37
CA SER A 91 11.13 0.10 -4.66
C SER A 91 11.68 -1.23 -4.11
N SER A 92 12.95 -1.56 -4.41
CA SER A 92 13.59 -2.83 -4.05
C SER A 92 14.17 -2.87 -2.62
N MET A 93 14.64 -1.74 -2.05
CA MET A 93 15.52 -1.78 -0.85
C MET A 93 15.21 -0.76 0.26
N GLN A 94 14.18 0.07 0.11
CA GLN A 94 14.03 1.31 0.89
C GLN A 94 13.36 1.21 2.28
N GLY A 95 13.68 0.20 3.08
CA GLY A 95 13.37 0.33 4.50
C GLY A 95 13.28 -0.98 5.25
N GLY A 96 14.43 -1.46 5.73
CA GLY A 96 14.61 -2.44 6.81
C GLY A 96 13.85 -3.77 6.74
N ARG A 97 12.96 -3.94 5.74
CA ARG A 97 12.04 -5.05 5.55
C ARG A 97 12.44 -5.77 4.28
N LEU A 98 12.50 -7.08 4.37
CA LEU A 98 12.77 -7.94 3.22
C LEU A 98 11.67 -7.75 2.16
N PRO A 99 12.02 -7.69 0.87
CA PRO A 99 11.03 -7.72 -0.18
C PRO A 99 10.23 -9.04 -0.11
N PRO A 100 8.92 -9.04 -0.38
CA PRO A 100 8.06 -10.22 -0.22
C PRO A 100 8.58 -11.47 -0.93
N LYS A 101 9.25 -11.31 -2.08
CA LYS A 101 9.88 -12.41 -2.81
C LYS A 101 10.96 -13.12 -1.98
N LEU A 102 11.83 -12.36 -1.31
CA LEU A 102 12.89 -12.91 -0.45
C LEU A 102 12.33 -13.49 0.85
N ALA A 103 11.30 -12.84 1.43
CA ALA A 103 10.60 -13.40 2.58
C ALA A 103 9.94 -14.75 2.24
N ASN A 104 9.29 -14.85 1.07
CA ASN A 104 8.63 -16.07 0.62
C ASN A 104 9.60 -17.20 0.29
N THR A 105 10.79 -16.91 -0.23
CA THR A 105 11.81 -17.95 -0.40
C THR A 105 12.32 -18.48 0.94
N LEU A 106 12.46 -17.62 1.95
CA LEU A 106 12.86 -18.03 3.30
C LEU A 106 11.78 -18.87 3.99
N LEU A 107 10.52 -18.41 3.97
CA LEU A 107 9.40 -19.12 4.59
C LEU A 107 9.14 -20.50 3.96
N LYS A 108 9.42 -20.66 2.66
CA LYS A 108 9.35 -21.98 2.00
C LYS A 108 10.45 -22.95 2.44
N ARG A 109 11.62 -22.45 2.85
CA ARG A 109 12.72 -23.29 3.37
C ARG A 109 12.44 -23.77 4.79
N TYR A 110 11.76 -22.94 5.58
CA TYR A 110 11.42 -23.22 6.98
C TYR A 110 9.90 -23.10 7.17
N PRO A 111 9.11 -24.07 6.65
CA PRO A 111 7.66 -24.01 6.74
C PRO A 111 7.19 -24.17 8.19
N ASN A 112 6.02 -23.60 8.48
CA ASN A 112 5.41 -23.70 9.78
C ASN A 112 4.94 -25.14 10.06
N PRO A 113 5.43 -25.81 11.13
CA PRO A 113 4.98 -27.15 11.48
C PRO A 113 3.49 -27.13 11.85
N ARG A 114 2.70 -27.93 11.14
CA ARG A 114 1.23 -27.96 11.30
C ARG A 114 0.77 -29.05 12.27
N THR A 115 1.68 -29.93 12.66
CA THR A 115 1.49 -31.05 13.56
C THR A 115 2.68 -31.10 14.52
N GLU A 116 2.42 -31.45 15.77
CA GLU A 116 3.49 -31.77 16.73
C GLU A 116 4.20 -33.05 16.26
N ILE A 117 5.52 -33.09 16.44
CA ILE A 117 6.38 -34.26 16.13
C ILE A 117 6.38 -35.18 17.35
#